data_AF-A0A3M2RKX9-F1
#
_entry.id   AF-A0A3M2RKX9-F1
#
_cell.length_a   1.000
_cell.length_b   1.000
_cell.length_c   1.000
_cell.angle_alpha   90.00
_cell.angle_beta   90.00
_cell.angle_gamma   90.00
#
_symmetry.space_group_name_H-M   'P 1'
#
loop_
_entity.id
_entity.type
_entity.pdbx_description
1 polymer ?
#
loop_
_entity_poly.entity_id
_entity_poly.type
_entity_poly.pdbx_seq_one_letter_code
_entity_poly.pdbx_strand_id
1 'polypeptide(L)'
;MTSEVLEIAGKSLILQRPGIAASTLRAWDAADELLLDEALKRITAEQRVLVIDDTFGALTIGLGEFAPVSIADSASLALSLKANAARNKALQTPPEPHSWLNPPDGPFDLVVMRIPRHAEYLAWLLRWVNAQLSENGCVLAGGMIKHLPERSVDVFSAAVVTESVLPARKKARVVVCRQGKATLEGWPATWKGYEQEGLPARVEAMPAVFSRERLDIGTRELLPLVKPAVKTLNSGARVLDLACGNGVLGLTALACRDDIALTFSDVSSQAVASVEHNLKHCGYLERAQLLHSDGVPKESGKYQLIILNPPFHEGGVVGDHIALRLFKEAAEHLAADGRVLMVGNRHLGYHRTLKRYFRSVQQRAASPRFVVFEAAL
;
A
#
# COMPACT_ATOMS: atom_id res chain seq x y z
N MET A 1 1.70 -13.62 28.12
CA MET A 1 2.84 -12.76 27.70
C MET A 1 2.34 -11.90 26.56
N THR A 2 2.07 -10.63 26.85
CA THR A 2 1.22 -9.74 26.04
C THR A 2 1.93 -9.34 24.75
N SER A 3 1.53 -9.95 23.63
CA SER A 3 1.99 -9.65 22.26
C SER A 3 1.79 -8.18 21.84
N GLU A 4 1.04 -7.42 22.63
CA GLU A 4 0.68 -6.02 22.40
C GLU A 4 1.68 -5.02 23.00
N VAL A 5 2.55 -5.43 23.93
CA VAL A 5 3.49 -4.51 24.59
C VAL A 5 4.85 -4.56 23.93
N LEU A 6 5.32 -3.42 23.41
CA LEU A 6 6.67 -3.21 22.92
C LEU A 6 7.45 -2.42 23.98
N GLU A 7 8.48 -3.04 24.54
CA GLU A 7 9.42 -2.38 25.45
C GLU A 7 10.56 -1.74 24.66
N ILE A 8 10.78 -0.45 24.88
CA ILE A 8 11.89 0.32 24.33
C ILE A 8 12.59 1.09 25.45
N ALA A 9 13.78 1.62 25.20
CA ALA A 9 14.62 2.26 26.20
C ALA A 9 13.86 3.34 27.02
N GLY A 10 13.39 2.95 28.22
CA GLY A 10 12.70 3.83 29.17
C GLY A 10 11.19 3.97 29.00
N LYS A 11 10.54 3.27 28.06
CA LYS A 11 9.06 3.31 27.92
C LYS A 11 8.46 2.05 27.31
N SER A 12 7.18 1.81 27.61
CA SER A 12 6.39 0.70 27.09
C SER A 12 5.31 1.22 26.15
N LEU A 13 5.18 0.65 24.96
CA LEU A 13 4.14 0.98 23.99
C LEU A 13 3.10 -0.12 23.92
N ILE A 14 1.83 0.24 24.05
CA ILE A 14 0.69 -0.68 23.87
C ILE A 14 0.20 -0.54 22.43
N LEU A 15 0.50 -1.52 21.58
CA LEU A 15 0.24 -1.49 20.15
C LEU A 15 -0.61 -2.67 19.72
N GLN A 16 -1.64 -2.40 18.91
CA GLN A 16 -2.51 -3.41 18.34
C GLN A 16 -2.56 -3.30 16.83
N ARG A 17 -2.64 -4.45 16.16
CA ARG A 17 -2.91 -4.52 14.72
C ARG A 17 -4.41 -4.30 14.49
N PRO A 18 -4.83 -3.27 13.73
CA PRO A 18 -6.24 -3.05 13.44
C PRO A 18 -6.86 -4.22 12.66
N GLY A 19 -8.15 -4.46 12.87
CA GLY A 19 -8.95 -5.39 12.05
C GLY A 19 -8.80 -6.89 12.37
N ILE A 20 -7.91 -7.29 13.28
CA ILE A 20 -7.76 -8.69 13.70
C ILE A 20 -7.95 -8.81 15.21
N ALA A 21 -9.15 -9.22 15.63
CA ALA A 21 -9.38 -9.64 17.01
C ALA A 21 -8.76 -11.03 17.23
N ALA A 22 -7.95 -11.18 18.29
CA ALA A 22 -7.37 -12.45 18.72
C ALA A 22 -6.41 -13.15 17.73
N SER A 23 -5.34 -12.48 17.29
CA SER A 23 -4.24 -13.15 16.59
C SER A 23 -2.93 -13.12 17.36
N THR A 24 -2.08 -14.11 17.11
CA THR A 24 -0.67 -14.13 17.52
C THR A 24 0.19 -13.11 16.76
N LEU A 25 -0.41 -12.34 15.83
CA LEU A 25 0.27 -11.35 15.02
C LEU A 25 0.38 -10.04 15.78
N ARG A 26 1.59 -9.51 15.85
CA ARG A 26 1.93 -8.28 16.56
C ARG A 26 1.82 -7.08 15.64
N ALA A 27 1.60 -5.91 16.23
CA ALA A 27 1.65 -4.61 15.56
C ALA A 27 3.10 -4.12 15.30
N TRP A 28 4.08 -4.90 15.75
CA TRP A 28 5.50 -4.60 15.67
C TRP A 28 6.27 -5.91 15.56
N ASP A 29 7.50 -5.84 15.06
CA ASP A 29 8.45 -6.94 15.04
C ASP A 29 9.83 -6.51 15.54
N ALA A 30 10.79 -7.44 15.50
CA ALA A 30 12.13 -7.17 16.02
C ALA A 30 12.89 -6.10 15.24
N ALA A 31 12.47 -5.78 14.00
CA ALA A 31 13.08 -4.69 13.25
C ALA A 31 12.64 -3.34 13.81
N ASP A 32 11.38 -3.18 14.23
CA ASP A 32 10.92 -1.96 14.90
C ASP A 32 11.67 -1.74 16.22
N GLU A 33 11.81 -2.81 17.01
CA GLU A 33 12.55 -2.81 18.28
C GLU A 33 14.00 -2.38 18.08
N LEU A 34 14.70 -2.95 17.09
CA LEU A 34 16.09 -2.62 16.80
C LEU A 34 16.25 -1.21 16.20
N LEU A 35 15.32 -0.76 15.36
CA LEU A 35 15.32 0.61 14.81
C LEU A 35 15.14 1.65 15.91
N LEU A 36 14.19 1.44 16.82
CA LEU A 36 13.93 2.35 17.95
C LEU A 36 15.14 2.44 18.89
N ASP A 37 15.74 1.30 19.26
CA ASP A 37 16.93 1.29 20.11
C ASP A 37 18.09 2.08 19.51
N GLU A 38 18.30 1.97 18.20
CA GLU A 38 19.40 2.65 17.51
C GLU A 38 19.10 4.13 17.22
N ALA A 39 17.85 4.47 16.94
CA ALA A 39 17.41 5.85 16.78
C ALA A 39 17.58 6.61 18.10
N LEU A 40 17.09 6.06 19.23
CA LEU A 40 17.14 6.70 20.55
C LEU A 40 18.57 6.92 21.08
N LYS A 41 19.55 6.14 20.62
CA LYS A 41 20.98 6.35 20.94
C LYS A 41 21.63 7.48 20.16
N ARG A 42 21.06 7.85 19.00
CA ARG A 42 21.66 8.79 18.04
C ARG A 42 21.00 10.15 18.05
N ILE A 43 19.70 10.17 18.30
CA ILE A 43 18.88 11.36 18.18
C ILE A 43 19.13 12.36 19.31
N THR A 44 19.14 13.65 18.98
CA THR A 44 19.13 14.76 19.94
C THR A 44 17.84 15.59 19.80
N ALA A 45 17.50 16.39 20.81
CA ALA A 45 16.21 17.07 20.91
C ALA A 45 15.90 18.07 19.76
N GLU A 46 16.91 18.55 19.05
CA GLU A 46 16.76 19.56 17.98
C GLU A 46 16.68 18.96 16.57
N GLN A 47 16.83 17.65 16.44
CA GLN A 47 16.91 16.99 15.13
C GLN A 47 15.55 16.73 14.49
N ARG A 48 15.46 16.96 13.18
CA ARG A 48 14.28 16.63 12.37
C ARG A 48 14.31 15.15 12.00
N VAL A 49 13.25 14.43 12.39
CA VAL A 49 13.12 12.99 12.16
C VAL A 49 12.08 12.72 11.08
N LEU A 50 12.42 11.82 10.16
CA LEU A 50 11.49 11.22 9.22
C LEU A 50 11.34 9.73 9.51
N VAL A 51 10.11 9.25 9.59
CA VAL A 51 9.77 7.83 9.67
C VAL A 51 9.13 7.40 8.36
N ILE A 52 9.66 6.35 7.72
CA ILE A 52 9.16 5.84 6.43
C ILE A 52 8.63 4.42 6.57
N ASP A 53 7.42 4.20 6.05
CA ASP A 53 6.73 2.90 5.98
C ASP A 53 6.59 2.22 7.35
N ASP A 54 6.30 3.00 8.39
CA ASP A 54 5.80 2.47 9.65
C ASP A 54 4.47 1.74 9.38
N THR A 55 4.32 0.51 9.87
CA THR A 55 3.17 -0.31 9.50
C THR A 55 1.96 -0.02 10.38
N PHE A 56 2.19 0.11 11.69
CA PHE A 56 1.12 0.25 12.68
C PHE A 56 1.41 1.35 13.71
N GLY A 57 2.43 2.18 13.49
CA GLY A 57 2.75 3.31 14.35
C GLY A 57 3.83 3.04 15.40
N ALA A 58 4.51 1.89 15.36
CA ALA A 58 5.48 1.52 16.38
C ALA A 58 6.67 2.51 16.42
N LEU A 59 7.20 2.84 15.25
CA LEU A 59 8.33 3.76 15.11
C LEU A 59 7.91 5.19 15.41
N THR A 60 6.79 5.62 14.82
CA THR A 60 6.26 6.99 14.93
C THR A 60 5.88 7.32 16.38
N ILE A 61 5.16 6.42 17.06
CA ILE A 61 4.75 6.63 18.47
C ILE A 61 5.98 6.49 19.39
N GLY A 62 6.86 5.53 19.12
CA GLY A 62 8.06 5.31 19.93
C GLY A 62 9.01 6.51 19.93
N LEU A 63 9.07 7.24 18.81
CA LEU A 63 9.85 8.47 18.65
C LEU A 63 9.05 9.75 18.92
N GLY A 64 7.85 9.65 19.49
CA GLY A 64 6.91 10.78 19.61
C GLY A 64 7.45 12.03 20.32
N GLU A 65 8.42 11.88 21.24
CA GLU A 65 9.10 13.01 21.91
C GLU A 65 9.88 13.92 20.96
N PHE A 66 10.19 13.44 19.76
CA PHE A 66 10.91 14.17 18.72
C PHE A 66 9.99 14.65 17.60
N ALA A 67 8.66 14.54 17.79
CA ALA A 67 7.64 14.92 16.82
C ALA A 67 7.97 14.49 15.37
N PRO A 68 8.21 13.19 15.13
CA PRO A 68 8.66 12.71 13.83
C PRO A 68 7.61 13.00 12.75
N VAL A 69 8.10 13.41 11.58
CA VAL A 69 7.30 13.41 10.36
C VAL A 69 7.20 11.96 9.90
N SER A 70 6.00 11.48 9.61
CA SER A 70 5.80 10.12 9.11
C SER A 70 5.26 10.14 7.70
N ILE A 71 5.75 9.23 6.87
CA ILE A 71 5.24 8.98 5.51
C ILE A 71 5.16 7.48 5.27
N ALA A 72 4.14 7.05 4.54
CA ALA A 72 4.06 5.67 4.08
C ALA A 72 3.32 5.59 2.75
N ASP A 73 3.55 4.48 2.04
CA ASP A 73 2.74 4.16 0.88
C ASP A 73 1.31 3.73 1.23
N SER A 74 0.98 3.51 2.51
CA SER A 74 -0.31 2.93 2.91
C SER A 74 -1.25 3.91 3.60
N ALA A 75 -2.47 4.08 3.08
CA ALA A 75 -3.56 4.82 3.72
C ALA A 75 -3.93 4.28 5.11
N SER A 76 -3.65 3.00 5.39
CA SER A 76 -3.94 2.38 6.68
C SER A 76 -3.08 2.91 7.84
N LEU A 77 -1.97 3.61 7.55
CA LEU A 77 -1.09 4.14 8.59
C LEU A 77 -1.81 5.19 9.44
N ALA A 78 -2.58 6.10 8.84
CA ALA A 78 -3.30 7.15 9.57
C ALA A 78 -4.29 6.55 10.60
N LEU A 79 -5.03 5.52 10.18
CA LEU A 79 -5.96 4.80 11.06
C LEU A 79 -5.22 4.05 12.17
N SER A 80 -4.11 3.41 11.83
CA SER A 80 -3.29 2.65 12.79
C SER A 80 -2.65 3.57 13.83
N LEU A 81 -2.08 4.70 13.41
CA LEU A 81 -1.51 5.72 14.29
C LEU A 81 -2.57 6.28 15.23
N LYS A 82 -3.73 6.68 14.71
CA LYS A 82 -4.83 7.19 15.55
C LYS A 82 -5.26 6.17 16.60
N ALA A 83 -5.45 4.91 16.19
CA ALA A 83 -5.85 3.84 17.09
C ALA A 83 -4.79 3.53 18.16
N ASN A 84 -3.51 3.46 17.79
CA ASN A 84 -2.44 3.11 18.73
C ASN A 84 -2.00 4.30 19.59
N ALA A 85 -2.06 5.54 19.08
CA ALA A 85 -1.84 6.74 19.89
C ALA A 85 -2.89 6.86 21.01
N ALA A 86 -4.16 6.53 20.73
CA ALA A 86 -5.23 6.51 21.74
C ALA A 86 -5.00 5.49 22.87
N ARG A 87 -4.17 4.47 22.64
CA ARG A 87 -3.75 3.48 23.66
C ARG A 87 -2.52 3.94 24.46
N ASN A 88 -1.79 4.95 23.99
CA ASN A 88 -0.56 5.47 24.59
C ASN A 88 -0.73 6.95 24.98
N LYS A 89 -1.81 7.29 25.69
CA LYS A 89 -2.22 8.67 25.99
C LYS A 89 -1.20 9.51 26.78
N ALA A 90 -0.25 8.88 27.45
CA ALA A 90 0.84 9.55 28.16
C ALA A 90 1.91 10.10 27.19
N LEU A 91 1.89 9.68 25.93
CA LEU A 91 2.81 10.12 24.89
C LEU A 91 2.18 11.22 24.04
N GLN A 92 3.04 12.00 23.38
CA GLN A 92 2.61 13.00 22.42
C GLN A 92 1.86 12.33 21.27
N THR A 93 0.72 12.91 20.88
CA THR A 93 -0.03 12.44 19.72
C THR A 93 0.76 12.81 18.46
N PRO A 94 1.10 11.83 17.60
CA PRO A 94 1.84 12.12 16.39
C PRO A 94 0.98 12.92 15.40
N PRO A 95 1.59 13.74 14.53
CA PRO A 95 0.88 14.39 13.44
C PRO A 95 0.29 13.35 12.47
N GLU A 96 -0.64 13.77 11.61
CA GLU A 96 -1.13 12.90 10.54
C GLU A 96 0.02 12.54 9.59
N PRO A 97 0.11 11.27 9.16
CA PRO A 97 1.16 10.85 8.26
C PRO A 97 0.94 11.43 6.86
N HIS A 98 2.03 11.77 6.20
CA HIS A 98 2.06 12.09 4.78
C HIS A 98 1.83 10.84 3.92
N SER A 99 1.45 11.06 2.66
CA SER A 99 1.42 10.04 1.61
C SER A 99 2.37 10.43 0.49
N TRP A 100 2.75 9.50 -0.39
CA TRP A 100 3.59 9.82 -1.55
C TRP A 100 2.90 10.70 -2.60
N LEU A 101 1.60 11.00 -2.44
CA LEU A 101 0.91 12.02 -3.23
C LEU A 101 1.29 13.45 -2.82
N ASN A 102 1.72 13.64 -1.57
CA ASN A 102 2.18 14.92 -1.03
C ASN A 102 3.30 14.68 0.00
N PRO A 103 4.51 14.28 -0.47
CA PRO A 103 5.61 13.95 0.40
C PRO A 103 6.13 15.19 1.14
N PRO A 104 6.68 15.04 2.36
CA PRO A 104 7.21 16.16 3.11
C PRO A 104 8.58 16.60 2.57
N ASP A 105 8.90 17.87 2.77
CA ASP A 105 10.22 18.43 2.44
C ASP A 105 11.19 18.32 3.63
N GLY A 106 12.44 18.00 3.31
CA GLY A 106 13.57 18.04 4.22
C GLY A 106 14.11 19.45 4.48
N PRO A 107 15.34 19.56 5.00
CA PRO A 107 16.23 18.45 5.33
C PRO A 107 15.81 17.69 6.60
N PHE A 108 16.15 16.41 6.68
CA PHE A 108 16.00 15.55 7.85
C PHE A 108 17.38 15.10 8.36
N ASP A 109 17.56 15.14 9.67
CA ASP A 109 18.80 14.72 10.33
C ASP A 109 18.83 13.21 10.58
N LEU A 110 17.66 12.61 10.79
CA LEU A 110 17.51 11.18 10.96
C LEU A 110 16.32 10.65 10.16
N VAL A 111 16.58 9.69 9.29
CA VAL A 111 15.55 8.91 8.60
C VAL A 111 15.52 7.51 9.19
N VAL A 112 14.39 7.10 9.74
CA VAL A 112 14.16 5.74 10.26
C VAL A 112 13.15 5.06 9.33
N MET A 113 13.59 4.04 8.60
CA MET A 113 12.74 3.41 7.58
C MET A 113 12.68 1.90 7.73
N ARG A 114 11.51 1.33 7.42
CA ARG A 114 11.38 -0.09 7.19
C ARG A 114 11.86 -0.44 5.78
N ILE A 115 12.67 -1.49 5.66
CA ILE A 115 13.09 -2.00 4.35
C ILE A 115 11.89 -2.71 3.71
N PRO A 116 11.39 -2.23 2.55
CA PRO A 116 10.28 -2.88 1.86
C PRO A 116 10.74 -4.21 1.25
N ARG A 117 9.78 -5.07 0.91
CA ARG A 117 10.05 -6.39 0.32
C ARG A 117 10.53 -6.33 -1.12
N HIS A 118 10.22 -5.24 -1.82
CA HIS A 118 10.51 -5.07 -3.23
C HIS A 118 11.76 -4.21 -3.41
N ALA A 119 12.76 -4.77 -4.11
CA ALA A 119 14.04 -4.11 -4.33
C ALA A 119 13.91 -2.78 -5.07
N GLU A 120 12.99 -2.69 -6.04
CA GLU A 120 12.76 -1.44 -6.78
C GLU A 120 12.16 -0.34 -5.90
N TYR A 121 11.24 -0.69 -5.01
CA TYR A 121 10.69 0.27 -4.06
C TYR A 121 11.74 0.73 -3.05
N LEU A 122 12.59 -0.18 -2.55
CA LEU A 122 13.75 0.20 -1.74
C LEU A 122 14.67 1.16 -2.50
N ALA A 123 14.97 0.88 -3.78
CA ALA A 123 15.83 1.72 -4.60
C ALA A 123 15.23 3.12 -4.79
N TRP A 124 13.91 3.22 -5.01
CA TRP A 124 13.20 4.49 -5.11
C TRP A 124 13.26 5.27 -3.80
N LEU A 125 12.99 4.62 -2.66
CA LEU A 125 13.03 5.25 -1.34
C LEU A 125 14.41 5.81 -1.02
N LEU A 126 15.47 5.01 -1.19
CA LEU A 126 16.84 5.46 -0.88
C LEU A 126 17.27 6.64 -1.76
N ARG A 127 16.87 6.64 -3.04
CA ARG A 127 17.13 7.75 -3.97
C ARG A 127 16.37 9.01 -3.61
N TRP A 128 15.11 8.87 -3.18
CA TRP A 128 14.33 10.00 -2.68
C TRP A 128 14.95 10.56 -1.39
N VAL A 129 15.29 9.69 -0.43
CA VAL A 129 15.93 10.04 0.84
C VAL A 129 17.23 10.82 0.63
N ASN A 130 18.04 10.50 -0.37
CA ASN A 130 19.26 11.27 -0.66
C ASN A 130 19.00 12.75 -0.96
N ALA A 131 17.83 13.13 -1.49
CA ALA A 131 17.48 14.53 -1.71
C ALA A 131 16.91 15.21 -0.45
N GLN A 132 16.61 14.45 0.60
CA GLN A 132 15.89 14.92 1.79
C GLN A 132 16.75 14.92 3.05
N LEU A 133 17.97 14.36 3.01
CA LEU A 133 18.88 14.35 4.16
C LEU A 133 19.59 15.69 4.35
N SER A 134 19.83 16.08 5.61
CA SER A 134 20.83 17.10 5.93
C SER A 134 22.23 16.61 5.60
N GLU A 135 23.20 17.52 5.48
CA GLU A 135 24.60 17.21 5.13
C GLU A 135 25.23 16.14 6.06
N ASN A 136 24.87 16.18 7.35
CA ASN A 136 25.31 15.21 8.35
C ASN A 136 24.21 14.23 8.76
N GLY A 137 23.18 14.09 7.92
CA GLY A 137 22.03 13.23 8.17
C GLY A 137 22.39 11.74 8.16
N CYS A 138 21.54 10.93 8.80
CA CYS A 138 21.71 9.49 8.92
C CYS A 138 20.44 8.76 8.50
N VAL A 139 20.59 7.60 7.84
CA VAL A 139 19.50 6.67 7.55
C VAL A 139 19.69 5.40 8.36
N LEU A 140 18.66 5.02 9.11
CA LEU A 140 18.52 3.71 9.74
C LEU A 140 17.46 2.91 8.98
N ALA A 141 17.91 1.94 8.20
CA ALA A 141 17.01 1.09 7.40
C ALA A 141 16.95 -0.31 8.01
N GLY A 142 15.76 -0.73 8.45
CA GLY A 142 15.59 -1.96 9.23
C GLY A 142 14.55 -2.91 8.67
N GLY A 143 14.76 -4.21 8.81
CA GLY A 143 13.78 -5.21 8.42
C GLY A 143 14.06 -6.61 8.97
N MET A 144 13.03 -7.45 8.99
CA MET A 144 13.18 -8.88 9.26
C MET A 144 13.94 -9.54 8.10
N ILE A 145 15.00 -10.29 8.38
CA ILE A 145 15.92 -10.86 7.38
C ILE A 145 15.16 -11.67 6.31
N LYS A 146 14.19 -12.48 6.72
CA LYS A 146 13.34 -13.28 5.81
C LYS A 146 12.44 -12.47 4.88
N HIS A 147 12.41 -11.14 5.02
CA HIS A 147 11.56 -10.22 4.28
C HIS A 147 12.37 -9.17 3.52
N LEU A 148 13.70 -9.16 3.69
CA LEU A 148 14.58 -8.29 2.91
C LEU A 148 14.59 -8.76 1.45
N PRO A 149 14.61 -7.83 0.48
CA PRO A 149 14.77 -8.18 -0.92
C PRO A 149 16.11 -8.91 -1.13
N GLU A 150 16.12 -9.92 -1.99
CA GLU A 150 17.33 -10.70 -2.34
C GLU A 150 18.48 -9.79 -2.81
N ARG A 151 18.14 -8.74 -3.58
CA ARG A 151 19.08 -7.76 -4.14
C ARG A 151 19.27 -6.51 -3.28
N SER A 152 18.91 -6.55 -2.00
CA SER A 152 18.99 -5.38 -1.13
C SER A 152 20.42 -4.82 -1.03
N VAL A 153 21.44 -5.69 -0.97
CA VAL A 153 22.85 -5.26 -0.91
C VAL A 153 23.25 -4.42 -2.13
N ASP A 154 22.92 -4.88 -3.34
CA ASP A 154 23.16 -4.14 -4.60
C ASP A 154 22.48 -2.77 -4.55
N VAL A 155 21.23 -2.73 -4.07
CA VAL A 155 20.43 -1.51 -4.00
C VAL A 155 21.04 -0.50 -3.04
N PHE A 156 21.44 -0.92 -1.83
CA PHE A 156 22.13 -0.05 -0.88
C PHE A 156 23.44 0.49 -1.47
N SER A 157 24.27 -0.40 -2.05
CA SER A 157 25.55 -0.03 -2.66
C SER A 157 25.41 0.96 -3.83
N ALA A 158 24.30 0.89 -4.56
CA ALA A 158 24.06 1.78 -5.69
C ALA A 158 23.43 3.13 -5.31
N ALA A 159 22.77 3.20 -4.14
CA ALA A 159 21.97 4.36 -3.76
C ALA A 159 22.64 5.22 -2.68
N VAL A 160 23.17 4.63 -1.61
CA VAL A 160 23.60 5.34 -0.39
C VAL A 160 25.01 4.95 0.02
N VAL A 161 25.62 5.73 0.91
CA VAL A 161 26.90 5.35 1.53
C VAL A 161 26.61 4.51 2.78
N THR A 162 26.79 3.19 2.70
CA THR A 162 26.63 2.29 3.85
C THR A 162 27.81 2.47 4.82
N GLU A 163 27.58 2.97 6.03
CA GLU A 163 28.61 3.07 7.07
C GLU A 163 28.80 1.74 7.79
N SER A 164 27.70 1.09 8.16
CA SER A 164 27.75 -0.17 8.89
C SER A 164 26.46 -0.98 8.75
N VAL A 165 26.59 -2.30 8.95
CA VAL A 165 25.47 -3.22 9.07
C VAL A 165 25.51 -3.78 10.48
N LEU A 166 24.47 -3.49 11.28
CA LEU A 166 24.47 -3.86 12.70
C LEU A 166 24.33 -5.38 12.89
N PRO A 167 24.78 -5.93 14.03
CA PRO A 167 24.54 -7.32 14.39
C PRO A 167 23.06 -7.68 14.33
N ALA A 168 22.74 -8.89 13.84
CA ALA A 168 21.35 -9.33 13.77
C ALA A 168 20.81 -9.57 15.18
N ARG A 169 19.59 -9.09 15.44
CA ARG A 169 18.86 -9.36 16.69
C ARG A 169 17.50 -9.94 16.37
N LYS A 170 17.16 -11.10 16.96
CA LYS A 170 15.84 -11.77 16.77
C LYS A 170 15.42 -11.89 15.29
N LYS A 171 16.38 -12.19 14.39
CA LYS A 171 16.21 -12.28 12.93
C LYS A 171 15.87 -10.94 12.22
N ALA A 172 16.06 -9.82 12.89
CA ALA A 172 16.04 -8.48 12.29
C ALA A 172 17.46 -7.98 12.02
N ARG A 173 17.56 -7.03 11.08
CA ARG A 173 18.79 -6.35 10.69
C ARG A 173 18.52 -4.87 10.49
N VAL A 174 19.48 -4.03 10.88
CA VAL A 174 19.49 -2.59 10.58
C VAL A 174 20.79 -2.25 9.84
N VAL A 175 20.66 -1.44 8.80
CA VAL A 175 21.75 -0.86 8.02
C VAL A 175 21.80 0.63 8.32
N VAL A 176 23.00 1.13 8.63
CA VAL A 176 23.27 2.55 8.89
C VAL A 176 23.91 3.15 7.65
N CYS A 177 23.29 4.20 7.10
CA CYS A 177 23.74 4.84 5.87
C CYS A 177 23.85 6.36 6.01
N ARG A 178 24.69 6.96 5.17
CA ARG A 178 24.76 8.39 4.88
C ARG A 178 24.23 8.69 3.49
N GLN A 179 24.03 9.97 3.23
CA GLN A 179 23.62 10.49 1.93
C GLN A 179 24.56 9.97 0.82
N GLY A 180 23.97 9.36 -0.20
CA GLY A 180 24.63 9.04 -1.46
C GLY A 180 24.35 10.07 -2.54
N LYS A 181 24.94 9.87 -3.73
CA LYS A 181 24.79 10.76 -4.89
C LYS A 181 23.58 10.43 -5.77
N ALA A 182 23.00 9.25 -5.60
CA ALA A 182 21.94 8.76 -6.46
C ALA A 182 20.60 9.39 -6.09
N THR A 183 19.99 10.17 -6.98
CA THR A 183 18.67 10.78 -6.77
C THR A 183 17.61 10.12 -7.67
N LEU A 184 16.38 10.60 -7.56
CA LEU A 184 15.29 10.25 -8.49
C LEU A 184 15.38 11.01 -9.83
N GLU A 185 16.16 12.09 -9.88
CA GLU A 185 16.32 12.88 -11.10
C GLU A 185 16.90 12.02 -12.22
N GLY A 186 16.20 11.97 -13.35
CA GLY A 186 16.58 11.14 -14.50
C GLY A 186 16.55 9.62 -14.24
N TRP A 187 15.98 9.14 -13.11
CA TRP A 187 15.93 7.71 -12.83
C TRP A 187 14.85 7.00 -13.68
N PRO A 188 15.21 6.13 -14.64
CA PRO A 188 14.27 5.60 -15.62
C PRO A 188 13.30 4.56 -15.03
N ALA A 189 13.57 4.03 -13.83
CA ALA A 189 12.73 3.00 -13.22
C ALA A 189 11.58 3.56 -12.36
N THR A 190 11.41 4.88 -12.30
CA THR A 190 10.25 5.52 -11.63
C THR A 190 8.94 5.09 -12.28
N TRP A 191 8.89 5.05 -13.60
CA TRP A 191 7.73 4.61 -14.37
C TRP A 191 8.11 3.38 -15.19
N LYS A 192 7.33 2.32 -15.04
CA LYS A 192 7.45 1.08 -15.82
C LYS A 192 6.07 0.55 -16.10
N GLY A 193 5.91 -0.10 -17.23
CA GLY A 193 4.61 -0.50 -17.70
C GLY A 193 4.64 -1.39 -18.92
N TYR A 194 3.44 -1.68 -19.40
CA TYR A 194 3.19 -2.53 -20.56
C TYR A 194 2.11 -1.91 -21.44
N GLU A 195 2.07 -2.33 -22.70
CA GLU A 195 0.98 -1.99 -23.61
C GLU A 195 -0.25 -2.82 -23.25
N GLN A 196 -1.44 -2.19 -23.31
CA GLN A 196 -2.70 -2.87 -23.11
C GLN A 196 -3.65 -2.59 -24.29
N GLU A 197 -4.12 -3.67 -24.93
CA GLU A 197 -4.99 -3.58 -26.08
C GLU A 197 -6.27 -2.77 -25.77
N GLY A 198 -6.57 -1.81 -26.64
CA GLY A 198 -7.73 -0.94 -26.54
C GLY A 198 -7.57 0.25 -25.60
N LEU A 199 -6.37 0.47 -25.04
CA LEU A 199 -6.03 1.72 -24.38
C LEU A 199 -5.18 2.61 -25.32
N PRO A 200 -5.34 3.95 -25.24
CA PRO A 200 -4.61 4.88 -26.09
C PRO A 200 -3.13 5.07 -25.69
N ALA A 201 -2.75 4.63 -24.49
CA ALA A 201 -1.40 4.76 -23.96
C ALA A 201 -1.01 3.51 -23.15
N ARG A 202 0.29 3.40 -22.84
CA ARG A 202 0.83 2.38 -21.92
C ARG A 202 0.20 2.51 -20.55
N VAL A 203 0.05 1.36 -19.89
CA VAL A 203 -0.28 1.31 -18.45
C VAL A 203 1.01 1.25 -17.69
N GLU A 204 1.36 2.34 -17.02
CA GLU A 204 2.58 2.47 -16.22
C GLU A 204 2.26 2.55 -14.73
N ALA A 205 3.22 2.18 -13.89
CA ALA A 205 3.06 2.31 -12.46
C ALA A 205 4.39 2.55 -11.74
N MET A 206 4.29 3.10 -10.54
CA MET A 206 5.40 3.37 -9.63
C MET A 206 5.91 2.09 -8.91
N PRO A 207 7.11 2.11 -8.32
CA PRO A 207 7.81 0.90 -7.82
C PRO A 207 7.12 0.07 -6.74
N ALA A 208 6.25 0.65 -5.92
CA ALA A 208 5.49 -0.08 -4.89
C ALA A 208 4.27 -0.83 -5.47
N VAL A 209 3.87 -0.54 -6.71
CA VAL A 209 2.65 -1.09 -7.32
C VAL A 209 2.86 -2.53 -7.79
N PHE A 210 1.90 -3.40 -7.43
CA PHE A 210 1.91 -4.80 -7.80
C PHE A 210 1.88 -5.02 -9.32
N SER A 211 2.69 -5.96 -9.80
CA SER A 211 2.76 -6.35 -11.22
C SER A 211 2.95 -5.17 -12.18
N ARG A 212 3.70 -4.13 -11.80
CA ARG A 212 3.87 -2.92 -12.63
C ARG A 212 4.44 -3.15 -14.04
N GLU A 213 5.28 -4.17 -14.25
CA GLU A 213 5.94 -4.43 -15.54
C GLU A 213 5.13 -5.32 -16.51
N ARG A 214 4.03 -5.93 -16.04
CA ARG A 214 3.25 -6.86 -16.88
C ARG A 214 1.81 -7.00 -16.38
N LEU A 215 0.89 -7.28 -17.29
CA LEU A 215 -0.48 -7.60 -16.91
C LEU A 215 -0.51 -8.82 -15.98
N ASP A 216 -1.02 -8.60 -14.76
CA ASP A 216 -1.21 -9.65 -13.76
C ASP A 216 -2.06 -10.79 -14.32
N ILE A 217 -1.72 -12.02 -13.93
CA ILE A 217 -2.38 -13.23 -14.45
C ILE A 217 -3.83 -13.34 -13.98
N GLY A 218 -4.17 -12.90 -12.76
CA GLY A 218 -5.56 -12.87 -12.29
C GLY A 218 -6.36 -11.77 -13.01
N THR A 219 -5.76 -10.58 -13.11
CA THR A 219 -6.33 -9.44 -13.86
C THR A 219 -6.61 -9.80 -15.31
N ARG A 220 -5.73 -10.58 -15.96
CA ARG A 220 -5.92 -11.06 -17.34
C ARG A 220 -7.16 -11.91 -17.53
N GLU A 221 -7.57 -12.67 -16.51
CA GLU A 221 -8.80 -13.48 -16.55
C GLU A 221 -10.05 -12.62 -16.40
N LEU A 222 -9.94 -11.54 -15.62
CA LEU A 222 -11.03 -10.59 -15.35
C LEU A 222 -11.26 -9.61 -16.50
N LEU A 223 -10.18 -9.14 -17.12
CA LEU A 223 -10.16 -8.05 -18.10
C LEU A 223 -11.14 -8.22 -19.28
N PRO A 224 -11.30 -9.42 -19.89
CA PRO A 224 -12.23 -9.63 -21.01
C PRO A 224 -13.70 -9.39 -20.63
N LEU A 225 -14.03 -9.49 -19.34
CA LEU A 225 -15.40 -9.36 -18.82
C LEU A 225 -15.75 -7.91 -18.43
N VAL A 226 -14.77 -7.02 -18.33
CA VAL A 226 -14.97 -5.60 -17.98
C VAL A 226 -15.80 -4.87 -19.04
N LYS A 227 -15.40 -4.95 -20.32
CA LYS A 227 -16.11 -4.27 -21.41
C LYS A 227 -17.57 -4.73 -21.54
N PRO A 228 -17.88 -6.05 -21.58
CA PRO A 228 -19.26 -6.53 -21.54
C PRO A 228 -20.04 -6.01 -20.34
N ALA A 229 -19.45 -6.01 -19.14
CA ALA A 229 -20.13 -5.54 -17.94
C ALA A 229 -20.50 -4.05 -18.02
N VAL A 230 -19.58 -3.20 -18.44
CA VAL A 230 -19.81 -1.74 -18.53
C VAL A 230 -20.84 -1.38 -19.61
N LYS A 231 -20.90 -2.15 -20.70
CA LYS A 231 -21.89 -1.92 -21.77
C LYS A 231 -23.34 -2.11 -21.33
N THR A 232 -23.60 -2.92 -20.31
CA THR A 232 -24.99 -3.13 -19.83
C THR A 232 -25.44 -2.08 -18.82
N LEU A 233 -24.59 -1.11 -18.46
CA LEU A 233 -24.94 -0.09 -17.46
C LEU A 233 -25.87 0.98 -18.06
N ASN A 234 -26.56 1.72 -17.19
CA ASN A 234 -27.29 2.91 -17.61
C ASN A 234 -26.33 4.10 -17.77
N SER A 235 -26.74 5.12 -18.53
CA SER A 235 -26.00 6.38 -18.63
C SER A 235 -25.85 7.02 -17.25
N GLY A 236 -24.66 7.52 -16.95
CA GLY A 236 -24.30 8.10 -15.64
C GLY A 236 -24.07 7.08 -14.54
N ALA A 237 -23.98 5.77 -14.87
CA ALA A 237 -23.68 4.74 -13.87
C ALA A 237 -22.32 4.99 -13.19
N ARG A 238 -22.30 4.73 -11.89
CA ARG A 238 -21.10 4.81 -11.06
C ARG A 238 -20.40 3.46 -11.04
N VAL A 239 -19.11 3.48 -11.36
CA VAL A 239 -18.24 2.31 -11.36
C VAL A 239 -17.11 2.52 -10.37
N LEU A 240 -16.74 1.50 -9.61
CA LEU A 240 -15.60 1.50 -8.71
C LEU A 240 -14.57 0.46 -9.16
N ASP A 241 -13.33 0.85 -9.37
CA ASP A 241 -12.17 -0.04 -9.44
C ASP A 241 -11.53 -0.09 -8.04
N LEU A 242 -11.78 -1.17 -7.30
CA LEU A 242 -11.38 -1.34 -5.90
C LEU A 242 -10.09 -2.17 -5.81
N ALA A 243 -9.11 -1.68 -5.05
CA ALA A 243 -7.73 -2.18 -5.06
C ALA A 243 -7.15 -2.10 -6.49
N CYS A 244 -7.23 -0.90 -7.08
CA CYS A 244 -7.04 -0.68 -8.50
C CYS A 244 -5.60 -0.89 -9.00
N GLY A 245 -4.58 -0.80 -8.14
CA GLY A 245 -3.18 -0.92 -8.55
C GLY A 245 -2.79 0.12 -9.62
N ASN A 246 -2.45 -0.35 -10.82
CA ASN A 246 -2.13 0.54 -11.96
C ASN A 246 -3.37 1.07 -12.70
N GLY A 247 -4.57 0.62 -12.31
CA GLY A 247 -5.85 1.08 -12.87
C GLY A 247 -6.26 0.43 -14.18
N VAL A 248 -5.58 -0.62 -14.66
CA VAL A 248 -5.85 -1.22 -16.00
C VAL A 248 -7.32 -1.63 -16.19
N LEU A 249 -7.99 -2.10 -15.14
CA LEU A 249 -9.39 -2.51 -15.19
C LEU A 249 -10.31 -1.29 -15.38
N GLY A 250 -10.16 -0.26 -14.56
CA GLY A 250 -10.91 0.98 -14.68
C GLY A 250 -10.61 1.76 -15.96
N LEU A 251 -9.35 1.83 -16.40
CA LEU A 251 -8.98 2.43 -17.69
C LEU A 251 -9.68 1.71 -18.86
N THR A 252 -9.79 0.39 -18.79
CA THR A 252 -10.51 -0.42 -19.80
C THR A 252 -12.01 -0.12 -19.78
N ALA A 253 -12.59 0.16 -18.61
CA ALA A 253 -13.98 0.62 -18.48
C ALA A 253 -14.18 2.00 -19.14
N LEU A 254 -13.30 2.97 -18.85
CA LEU A 254 -13.34 4.33 -19.41
C LEU A 254 -13.15 4.38 -20.92
N ALA A 255 -12.33 3.48 -21.48
CA ALA A 255 -12.12 3.35 -22.91
C ALA A 255 -13.32 2.70 -23.63
N CYS A 256 -14.14 1.94 -22.91
CA CYS A 256 -15.31 1.26 -23.48
C CYS A 256 -16.52 2.20 -23.60
N ARG A 257 -16.64 3.17 -22.70
CA ARG A 257 -17.86 3.93 -22.49
C ARG A 257 -17.55 5.31 -21.92
N ASP A 258 -18.12 6.36 -22.49
CA ASP A 258 -17.85 7.77 -22.17
C ASP A 258 -18.74 8.31 -21.03
N ASP A 259 -19.97 7.83 -20.93
CA ASP A 259 -21.05 8.24 -19.99
C ASP A 259 -21.06 7.47 -18.65
N ILE A 260 -19.90 7.12 -18.09
CA ILE A 260 -19.78 6.54 -16.74
C ILE A 260 -18.96 7.44 -15.81
N ALA A 261 -19.28 7.41 -14.51
CA ALA A 261 -18.47 8.04 -13.47
C ALA A 261 -17.62 6.97 -12.79
N LEU A 262 -16.30 7.00 -13.00
CA LEU A 262 -15.39 6.00 -12.45
C LEU A 262 -14.68 6.52 -11.19
N THR A 263 -14.66 5.69 -10.15
CA THR A 263 -13.83 5.92 -8.95
C THR A 263 -12.76 4.83 -8.89
N PHE A 264 -11.53 5.20 -8.59
CA PHE A 264 -10.44 4.29 -8.28
C PHE A 264 -10.11 4.40 -6.79
N SER A 265 -10.03 3.28 -6.09
CA SER A 265 -9.63 3.25 -4.69
C SER A 265 -8.49 2.27 -4.47
N ASP A 266 -7.41 2.75 -3.85
CA ASP A 266 -6.31 1.89 -3.43
C ASP A 266 -5.74 2.36 -2.09
N VAL A 267 -5.22 1.40 -1.33
CA VAL A 267 -4.48 1.67 -0.10
C VAL A 267 -3.10 2.23 -0.40
N SER A 268 -2.54 1.93 -1.57
CA SER A 268 -1.23 2.39 -2.02
C SER A 268 -1.30 3.80 -2.62
N SER A 269 -0.58 4.76 -2.03
CA SER A 269 -0.45 6.10 -2.59
C SER A 269 0.26 6.11 -3.96
N GLN A 270 1.21 5.20 -4.16
CA GLN A 270 1.87 4.99 -5.44
C GLN A 270 0.95 4.34 -6.48
N ALA A 271 0.00 3.50 -6.08
CA ALA A 271 -1.06 3.01 -6.98
C ALA A 271 -1.94 4.18 -7.43
N VAL A 272 -2.41 5.02 -6.50
CA VAL A 272 -3.20 6.22 -6.83
C VAL A 272 -2.45 7.17 -7.77
N ALA A 273 -1.17 7.45 -7.49
CA ALA A 273 -0.32 8.25 -8.38
C ALA A 273 -0.17 7.62 -9.78
N SER A 274 -0.10 6.28 -9.84
CA SER A 274 -0.02 5.54 -11.11
C SER A 274 -1.30 5.63 -11.91
N VAL A 275 -2.45 5.53 -11.26
CA VAL A 275 -3.74 5.74 -11.92
C VAL A 275 -3.85 7.16 -12.45
N GLU A 276 -3.49 8.16 -11.65
CA GLU A 276 -3.50 9.56 -12.09
C GLU A 276 -2.61 9.78 -13.32
N HIS A 277 -1.39 9.23 -13.31
CA HIS A 277 -0.46 9.25 -14.44
C HIS A 277 -1.09 8.61 -15.68
N ASN A 278 -1.67 7.42 -15.55
CA ASN A 278 -2.28 6.73 -16.69
C ASN A 278 -3.54 7.44 -17.21
N LEU A 279 -4.36 8.01 -16.33
CA LEU A 279 -5.53 8.80 -16.70
C LEU A 279 -5.15 10.03 -17.51
N LYS A 280 -4.08 10.74 -17.12
CA LYS A 280 -3.53 11.88 -17.87
C LYS A 280 -3.11 11.46 -19.28
N HIS A 281 -2.32 10.39 -19.39
CA HIS A 281 -1.83 9.89 -20.68
C HIS A 281 -2.94 9.31 -21.57
N CYS A 282 -4.03 8.81 -20.97
CA CYS A 282 -5.19 8.33 -21.71
C CYS A 282 -6.23 9.42 -22.02
N GLY A 283 -6.09 10.63 -21.49
CA GLY A 283 -7.07 11.71 -21.65
C GLY A 283 -8.37 11.49 -20.87
N TYR A 284 -8.33 10.76 -19.76
CA TYR A 284 -9.51 10.41 -18.95
C TYR A 284 -9.55 11.05 -17.55
N LEU A 285 -8.61 11.94 -17.22
CA LEU A 285 -8.48 12.51 -15.87
C LEU A 285 -9.79 13.13 -15.34
N GLU A 286 -10.47 13.93 -16.16
CA GLU A 286 -11.72 14.62 -15.80
C GLU A 286 -12.92 13.66 -15.60
N ARG A 287 -12.77 12.39 -15.96
CA ARG A 287 -13.83 11.36 -15.91
C ARG A 287 -13.68 10.42 -14.72
N ALA A 288 -12.73 10.69 -13.84
CA ALA A 288 -12.35 9.79 -12.76
C ALA A 288 -12.17 10.52 -11.42
N GLN A 289 -12.53 9.82 -10.34
CA GLN A 289 -12.18 10.18 -8.98
C GLN A 289 -11.12 9.23 -8.44
N LEU A 290 -10.15 9.76 -7.69
CA LEU A 290 -9.08 8.99 -7.07
C LEU A 290 -9.23 9.02 -5.54
N LEU A 291 -9.19 7.85 -4.91
CA LEU A 291 -9.26 7.68 -3.46
C LEU A 291 -8.02 6.94 -2.96
N HIS A 292 -7.23 7.60 -2.12
CA HIS A 292 -6.19 6.95 -1.31
C HIS A 292 -6.84 6.46 -0.01
N SER A 293 -7.29 5.20 0.00
CA SER A 293 -8.11 4.67 1.09
C SER A 293 -7.88 3.18 1.33
N ASP A 294 -7.98 2.76 2.58
CA ASP A 294 -7.98 1.34 2.96
C ASP A 294 -9.37 0.74 2.72
N GLY A 295 -9.68 0.43 1.46
CA GLY A 295 -10.98 -0.10 1.04
C GLY A 295 -11.91 0.97 0.47
N VAL A 296 -13.17 1.01 0.94
CA VAL A 296 -14.16 2.02 0.52
C VAL A 296 -14.55 2.91 1.70
N PRO A 297 -14.32 4.24 1.64
CA PRO A 297 -14.74 5.17 2.70
C PRO A 297 -16.26 5.10 2.92
N LYS A 298 -16.71 5.14 4.19
CA LYS A 298 -18.12 4.96 4.57
C LYS A 298 -19.07 6.00 3.98
N GLU A 299 -18.56 7.19 3.74
CA GLU A 299 -19.24 8.33 3.13
C GLU A 299 -19.38 8.19 1.60
N SER A 300 -18.73 7.18 1.01
CA SER A 300 -18.89 6.88 -0.41
C SER A 300 -20.33 6.46 -0.69
N GLY A 301 -20.88 6.94 -1.81
CA GLY A 301 -22.18 6.48 -2.27
C GLY A 301 -22.17 5.06 -2.86
N LYS A 302 -23.28 4.69 -3.48
CA LYS A 302 -23.48 3.37 -4.09
C LYS A 302 -22.95 3.30 -5.53
N TYR A 303 -22.47 2.12 -5.93
CA TYR A 303 -21.95 1.84 -7.27
C TYR A 303 -22.79 0.78 -7.99
N GLN A 304 -23.02 0.96 -9.29
CA GLN A 304 -23.70 -0.03 -10.14
C GLN A 304 -22.76 -1.17 -10.57
N LEU A 305 -21.46 -0.90 -10.63
CA LEU A 305 -20.43 -1.91 -10.89
C LEU A 305 -19.24 -1.69 -9.96
N ILE A 306 -18.82 -2.72 -9.25
CA ILE A 306 -17.54 -2.75 -8.55
C ILE A 306 -16.66 -3.80 -9.22
N ILE A 307 -15.47 -3.40 -9.67
CA ILE A 307 -14.47 -4.29 -10.25
C ILE A 307 -13.39 -4.51 -9.18
N LEU A 308 -13.01 -5.76 -8.93
CA LEU A 308 -12.10 -6.09 -7.83
C LEU A 308 -11.16 -7.26 -8.18
N ASN A 309 -9.86 -7.00 -8.11
CA ASN A 309 -8.84 -8.02 -7.97
C ASN A 309 -8.21 -7.88 -6.57
N PRO A 310 -8.69 -8.61 -5.56
CA PRO A 310 -8.29 -8.38 -4.18
C PRO A 310 -6.83 -8.83 -3.95
N PRO A 311 -6.07 -8.17 -3.06
CA PRO A 311 -4.73 -8.62 -2.71
C PRO A 311 -4.77 -9.97 -1.97
N PHE A 312 -3.81 -10.85 -2.29
CA PHE A 312 -3.75 -12.22 -1.74
C PHE A 312 -2.64 -12.43 -0.69
N HIS A 313 -1.80 -11.41 -0.44
CA HIS A 313 -0.70 -11.45 0.52
C HIS A 313 -0.65 -10.17 1.34
N GLU A 314 -0.62 -10.28 2.67
CA GLU A 314 -0.30 -9.14 3.55
C GLU A 314 0.94 -9.47 4.36
N GLY A 315 2.01 -8.69 4.22
CA GLY A 315 3.21 -8.89 5.03
C GLY A 315 3.80 -10.31 4.97
N GLY A 316 3.64 -11.01 3.84
CA GLY A 316 4.11 -12.39 3.66
C GLY A 316 3.27 -13.46 4.36
N VAL A 317 2.11 -13.11 4.91
CA VAL A 317 1.10 -14.05 5.40
C VAL A 317 0.01 -14.17 4.33
N VAL A 318 -0.23 -15.38 3.86
CA VAL A 318 -1.41 -15.69 3.03
C VAL A 318 -2.61 -15.70 3.98
N GLY A 319 -3.50 -14.74 3.82
CA GLY A 319 -4.70 -14.60 4.64
C GLY A 319 -5.84 -14.05 3.82
N ASP A 320 -7.03 -14.62 3.99
CA ASP A 320 -8.23 -14.21 3.26
C ASP A 320 -8.92 -12.98 3.89
N HIS A 321 -8.41 -12.48 5.03
CA HIS A 321 -9.09 -11.46 5.82
C HIS A 321 -9.21 -10.12 5.08
N ILE A 322 -8.23 -9.72 4.27
CA ILE A 322 -8.34 -8.51 3.45
C ILE A 322 -9.43 -8.68 2.40
N ALA A 323 -9.39 -9.79 1.64
CA ALA A 323 -10.38 -10.04 0.59
C ALA A 323 -11.79 -10.13 1.18
N LEU A 324 -11.98 -10.83 2.30
CA LEU A 324 -13.28 -10.90 3.00
C LEU A 324 -13.78 -9.53 3.45
N ARG A 325 -12.90 -8.68 3.97
CA ARG A 325 -13.25 -7.30 4.33
C ARG A 325 -13.67 -6.51 3.09
N LEU A 326 -12.92 -6.59 2.00
CA LEU A 326 -13.26 -5.92 0.75
C LEU A 326 -14.57 -6.45 0.14
N PHE A 327 -14.90 -7.74 0.29
CA PHE A 327 -16.19 -8.27 -0.15
C PHE A 327 -17.35 -7.68 0.65
N LYS A 328 -17.18 -7.56 1.96
CA LYS A 328 -18.15 -6.92 2.84
C LYS A 328 -18.35 -5.45 2.44
N GLU A 329 -17.27 -4.69 2.30
CA GLU A 329 -17.32 -3.28 1.92
C GLU A 329 -17.90 -3.09 0.52
N ALA A 330 -17.58 -3.96 -0.44
CA ALA A 330 -18.17 -3.95 -1.76
C ALA A 330 -19.70 -4.17 -1.69
N ALA A 331 -20.17 -5.13 -0.90
CA ALA A 331 -21.62 -5.33 -0.68
C ALA A 331 -22.28 -4.11 0.00
N GLU A 332 -21.61 -3.51 0.98
CA GLU A 332 -22.08 -2.31 1.68
C GLU A 332 -22.15 -1.07 0.78
N HIS A 333 -21.40 -1.03 -0.33
CA HIS A 333 -21.39 0.09 -1.28
C HIS A 333 -22.01 -0.27 -2.64
N LEU A 334 -22.64 -1.44 -2.77
CA LEU A 334 -23.32 -1.81 -4.00
C LEU A 334 -24.71 -1.19 -4.08
N ALA A 335 -25.08 -0.68 -5.27
CA ALA A 335 -26.45 -0.28 -5.57
C ALA A 335 -27.38 -1.51 -5.56
N ALA A 336 -28.68 -1.30 -5.38
CA ALA A 336 -29.66 -2.38 -5.31
C ALA A 336 -29.72 -3.23 -6.60
N ASP A 337 -29.49 -2.59 -7.75
CA ASP A 337 -29.37 -3.18 -9.09
C ASP A 337 -27.91 -3.41 -9.52
N GLY A 338 -26.96 -3.17 -8.62
CA GLY A 338 -25.53 -3.26 -8.89
C GLY A 338 -24.99 -4.67 -8.83
N ARG A 339 -23.77 -4.84 -9.33
CA ARG A 339 -23.02 -6.09 -9.25
C ARG A 339 -21.52 -5.87 -9.01
N VAL A 340 -20.89 -6.86 -8.40
CA VAL A 340 -19.44 -6.94 -8.26
C VAL A 340 -18.92 -7.92 -9.31
N LEU A 341 -17.90 -7.52 -10.07
CA LEU A 341 -17.14 -8.40 -10.95
C LEU A 341 -15.74 -8.55 -10.38
N MET A 342 -15.36 -9.78 -10.00
CA MET A 342 -14.10 -9.99 -9.29
C MET A 342 -13.38 -11.27 -9.68
N VAL A 343 -12.07 -11.28 -9.55
CA VAL A 343 -11.25 -12.49 -9.70
C VAL A 343 -10.74 -12.97 -8.35
N GLY A 344 -10.65 -14.29 -8.20
CA GLY A 344 -10.11 -14.93 -7.01
C GLY A 344 -9.25 -16.13 -7.33
N ASN A 345 -8.29 -16.43 -6.46
CA ASN A 345 -7.54 -17.66 -6.52
C ASN A 345 -8.47 -18.88 -6.33
N ARG A 346 -8.39 -19.85 -7.25
CA ARG A 346 -9.26 -21.04 -7.25
C ARG A 346 -9.18 -21.82 -5.92
N HIS A 347 -7.98 -21.95 -5.37
CA HIS A 347 -7.74 -22.70 -4.13
C HIS A 347 -8.36 -22.07 -2.88
N LEU A 348 -8.74 -20.78 -2.91
CA LEU A 348 -9.37 -20.09 -1.79
C LEU A 348 -10.89 -20.29 -1.73
N GLY A 349 -11.52 -20.82 -2.79
CA GLY A 349 -12.92 -21.24 -2.73
C GLY A 349 -13.95 -20.13 -2.48
N TYR A 350 -13.74 -18.92 -3.02
CA TYR A 350 -14.56 -17.72 -2.75
C TYR A 350 -16.05 -17.82 -3.02
N HIS A 351 -16.49 -18.76 -3.85
CA HIS A 351 -17.92 -19.06 -4.05
C HIS A 351 -18.69 -19.32 -2.73
N ARG A 352 -18.02 -19.77 -1.66
CA ARG A 352 -18.64 -19.99 -0.34
C ARG A 352 -18.68 -18.72 0.50
N THR A 353 -17.60 -17.94 0.50
CA THR A 353 -17.47 -16.75 1.33
C THR A 353 -18.29 -15.59 0.76
N LEU A 354 -18.36 -15.44 -0.56
CA LEU A 354 -19.19 -14.45 -1.23
C LEU A 354 -20.68 -14.59 -0.90
N LYS A 355 -21.18 -15.82 -0.75
CA LYS A 355 -22.59 -16.08 -0.36
C LYS A 355 -22.97 -15.55 1.02
N ARG A 356 -22.00 -15.12 1.84
CA ARG A 356 -22.26 -14.44 3.11
C ARG A 356 -22.68 -12.98 2.94
N TYR A 357 -22.28 -12.36 1.83
CA TYR A 357 -22.47 -10.93 1.58
C TYR A 357 -23.38 -10.66 0.37
N PHE A 358 -23.52 -11.63 -0.54
CA PHE A 358 -24.28 -11.51 -1.79
C PHE A 358 -25.30 -12.64 -1.91
N ARG A 359 -26.53 -12.34 -2.37
CA ARG A 359 -27.57 -13.36 -2.63
C ARG A 359 -27.28 -14.16 -3.90
N SER A 360 -26.75 -13.51 -4.93
CA SER A 360 -26.39 -14.15 -6.21
C SER A 360 -24.88 -14.18 -6.37
N VAL A 361 -24.31 -15.34 -6.71
CA VAL A 361 -22.89 -15.51 -7.03
C VAL A 361 -22.78 -16.46 -8.23
N GLN A 362 -22.32 -15.95 -9.36
CA GLN A 362 -22.19 -16.67 -10.62
C GLN A 362 -20.72 -16.73 -11.06
N GLN A 363 -20.25 -17.92 -11.44
CA GLN A 363 -18.95 -18.04 -12.09
C GLN A 363 -19.09 -17.59 -13.56
N ARG A 364 -18.31 -16.58 -13.95
CA ARG A 364 -18.30 -16.02 -15.31
C ARG A 364 -17.19 -16.59 -16.19
N ALA A 365 -16.03 -16.85 -15.59
CA ALA A 365 -14.89 -17.48 -16.25
C ALA A 365 -14.06 -18.25 -15.24
N ALA A 366 -13.21 -19.17 -15.71
CA ALA A 366 -12.27 -19.85 -14.84
C ALA A 366 -11.08 -20.41 -15.62
N SER A 367 -9.93 -20.43 -14.97
CA SER A 367 -8.71 -21.09 -15.42
C SER A 367 -8.18 -22.02 -14.33
N PRO A 368 -7.09 -22.77 -14.54
CA PRO A 368 -6.54 -23.66 -13.51
C PRO A 368 -6.21 -22.95 -12.19
N ARG A 369 -5.84 -21.66 -12.24
CA ARG A 369 -5.41 -20.88 -11.06
C ARG A 369 -6.47 -19.91 -10.55
N PHE A 370 -7.33 -19.39 -11.42
CA PHE A 370 -8.26 -18.32 -11.07
C PHE A 370 -9.70 -18.65 -11.43
N VAL A 371 -10.62 -17.99 -10.74
CA VAL A 371 -12.05 -18.01 -11.05
C VAL A 371 -12.54 -16.57 -11.03
N VAL A 372 -13.29 -16.17 -12.05
CA VAL A 372 -13.96 -14.88 -12.10
C VAL A 372 -15.42 -15.06 -11.70
N PHE A 373 -15.84 -14.28 -10.71
CA PHE A 373 -17.19 -14.27 -10.18
C PHE A 373 -17.88 -12.95 -10.52
N GLU A 374 -19.18 -13.05 -10.75
CA GLU A 374 -20.11 -11.93 -10.65
C GLU A 374 -21.03 -12.15 -9.46
N ALA A 375 -21.20 -11.14 -8.61
CA ALA A 375 -22.03 -11.23 -7.42
C ALA A 375 -22.97 -10.02 -7.28
N ALA A 376 -24.16 -10.23 -6.74
CA ALA A 376 -25.19 -9.19 -6.55
C ALA A 376 -25.96 -9.39 -5.24
N LEU A 377 -26.54 -8.30 -4.72
CA LEU A 377 -27.18 -8.24 -3.40
C LEU A 377 -28.39 -9.14 -3.20
#